data_AF-A0A0E4CV09-F1
#
_entry.id   AF-A0A0E4CV09-F1
#
_cell.length_a   1.000
_cell.length_b   1.000
_cell.length_c   1.000
_cell.angle_alpha   90.00
_cell.angle_beta   90.00
_cell.angle_gamma   90.00
#
_symmetry.space_group_name_H-M   'P 1'
#
loop_
_entity.id
_entity.type
_entity.pdbx_description
1 polymer ?
#
loop_
_entity_poly.entity_id
_entity_poly.type
_entity_poly.pdbx_seq_one_letter_code
_entity_poly.pdbx_strand_id
1 'polypeptide(L)'
;MHTVWKGAISFGLVHVPVKMFSATEDKDISLRYIHKECGSPLSYVRKCPVCDKEVAWEEIGKGYEYDKGKFVLFEKEELEQLTEQSTKNIAILDFVDLTEIDPIYFQKTYYLSPDQAGANAYRLLMEAMRQTGKIGIAKISIRSKSSLAAIRVLADCLAIETIFYPDEVRPVSQVPGLPEPGIVNDKELDMAKLLISQLSTPFEPGKYTDDYRQRMLDLITHKIAGEEFHIAPARQESNVIDLMAALQASIEAVQHIPADPGPSAASAKTKGAASRKKTAAAKPAKTADGPAVVSEATGPIPVIAPKPKRRTAKSKEPGA
;
A
#
# COMPACT_ATOMS: atom_id res chain seq x y z
N MET A 1 -3.23 12.69 -2.98
CA MET A 1 -3.92 12.03 -1.83
C MET A 1 -5.02 12.95 -1.33
N HIS A 2 -6.22 12.42 -1.11
CA HIS A 2 -7.35 13.16 -0.52
C HIS A 2 -7.58 12.68 0.93
N THR A 3 -8.02 13.61 1.80
CA THR A 3 -8.39 13.26 3.18
C THR A 3 -9.67 12.44 3.18
N VAL A 4 -9.61 11.21 3.69
CA VAL A 4 -10.77 10.30 3.80
C VAL A 4 -11.54 10.47 5.10
N TRP A 5 -10.90 10.99 6.16
CA TRP A 5 -11.49 11.20 7.48
C TRP A 5 -10.70 12.25 8.27
N LYS A 6 -11.38 12.89 9.23
CA LYS A 6 -10.80 13.85 10.18
C LYS A 6 -11.35 13.58 11.57
N GLY A 7 -10.49 13.71 12.58
CA GLY A 7 -10.84 13.52 13.97
C GLY A 7 -9.62 13.71 14.86
N ALA A 8 -9.54 12.97 15.97
CA ALA A 8 -8.37 12.97 16.84
C ALA A 8 -7.97 11.55 17.25
N ILE A 9 -6.74 11.40 17.73
CA ILE A 9 -6.28 10.26 18.52
C ILE A 9 -6.42 10.64 20.00
N SER A 10 -7.06 9.80 20.81
CA SER A 10 -7.16 9.98 22.26
C SER A 10 -6.56 8.79 23.00
N PHE A 11 -5.74 9.06 24.01
CA PHE A 11 -5.28 8.06 24.98
C PHE A 11 -5.06 8.71 26.34
N GLY A 12 -5.73 8.19 27.38
CA GLY A 12 -5.77 8.85 28.69
C GLY A 12 -6.24 10.31 28.60
N LEU A 13 -5.33 11.24 28.89
CA LEU A 13 -5.56 12.70 28.82
C LEU A 13 -5.02 13.36 27.54
N VAL A 14 -4.35 12.61 26.66
CA VAL A 14 -3.74 13.16 25.44
C VAL A 14 -4.76 13.13 24.30
N HIS A 15 -4.89 14.25 23.59
CA HIS A 15 -5.78 14.41 22.44
C HIS A 15 -5.03 15.05 21.27
N VAL A 16 -4.89 14.31 20.16
CA VAL A 16 -4.09 14.68 18.99
C VAL A 16 -4.96 14.82 17.74
N PRO A 17 -5.33 16.04 17.30
CA PRO A 17 -6.06 16.25 16.04
C PRO A 17 -5.29 15.72 14.83
N VAL A 18 -5.92 14.88 14.01
CA VAL A 18 -5.33 14.24 12.82
C VAL A 18 -6.27 14.19 11.61
N LYS A 19 -5.66 14.08 10.43
CA LYS A 19 -6.30 13.82 9.13
C LYS A 19 -5.82 12.47 8.61
N MET A 20 -6.76 11.66 8.12
CA MET A 20 -6.47 10.33 7.57
C MET A 20 -6.50 10.34 6.04
N PHE A 21 -5.56 9.62 5.42
CA PHE A 21 -5.39 9.48 3.98
C PHE A 21 -5.18 8.00 3.64
N SER A 22 -5.73 7.49 2.54
CA SER A 22 -5.46 6.10 2.12
C SER A 22 -3.98 5.92 1.78
N ALA A 23 -3.34 4.89 2.33
CA ALA A 23 -1.97 4.52 1.98
C ALA A 23 -1.91 3.57 0.77
N THR A 24 -2.97 2.76 0.59
CA THR A 24 -3.15 1.88 -0.56
C THR A 24 -4.23 2.37 -1.50
N GLU A 25 -4.03 2.10 -2.79
CA GLU A 25 -4.94 2.40 -3.90
C GLU A 25 -5.06 1.15 -4.77
N ASP A 26 -6.29 0.80 -5.13
CA ASP A 26 -6.60 -0.26 -6.09
C ASP A 26 -6.35 0.29 -7.51
N LYS A 27 -5.68 -0.50 -8.36
CA LYS A 27 -5.30 -0.11 -9.72
C LYS A 27 -5.90 -1.03 -10.79
N ASP A 28 -6.87 -1.85 -10.43
CA ASP A 28 -7.57 -2.73 -11.37
C ASP A 28 -8.30 -1.95 -12.48
N ILE A 29 -8.24 -2.51 -13.68
CA ILE A 29 -8.87 -1.93 -14.87
C ILE A 29 -10.36 -2.31 -14.87
N SER A 30 -11.19 -1.40 -14.37
CA SER A 30 -12.64 -1.58 -14.38
C SER A 30 -13.23 -1.46 -15.80
N LEU A 31 -13.77 -2.56 -16.31
CA LEU A 31 -14.57 -2.57 -17.54
C LEU A 31 -16.03 -2.22 -17.24
N ARG A 32 -16.64 -1.42 -18.12
CA ARG A 32 -18.08 -1.13 -18.07
C ARG A 32 -18.84 -2.10 -18.96
N TYR A 33 -20.05 -2.47 -18.57
CA TYR A 33 -20.96 -3.19 -19.45
C TYR A 33 -21.48 -2.25 -20.55
N ILE A 34 -21.24 -2.62 -21.80
CA ILE A 34 -21.59 -1.87 -23.01
C ILE A 34 -22.59 -2.68 -23.83
N HIS A 35 -23.60 -2.02 -24.38
CA HIS A 35 -24.50 -2.62 -25.36
C HIS A 35 -23.73 -2.90 -26.66
N LYS A 36 -23.58 -4.19 -27.03
CA LYS A 36 -22.71 -4.64 -28.11
C LYS A 36 -23.02 -4.00 -29.47
N GLU A 37 -24.28 -3.70 -29.75
CA GLU A 37 -24.70 -3.19 -31.07
C GLU A 37 -24.44 -1.70 -31.26
N CYS A 38 -24.61 -0.88 -30.20
CA CYS A 38 -24.52 0.58 -30.31
C CYS A 38 -23.35 1.23 -29.56
N GLY A 39 -22.58 0.46 -28.79
CA GLY A 39 -21.42 0.98 -28.05
C GLY A 39 -21.76 1.80 -26.79
N SER A 40 -23.04 1.98 -26.46
CA SER A 40 -23.48 2.75 -25.29
C SER A 40 -23.36 1.96 -23.97
N PRO A 41 -22.98 2.60 -22.85
CA PRO A 41 -23.05 1.98 -21.52
C PRO A 41 -24.47 1.56 -21.15
N LEU A 42 -24.60 0.43 -20.45
CA LEU A 42 -25.90 0.00 -19.92
C LEU A 42 -26.34 0.87 -18.73
N SER A 43 -27.63 1.18 -18.70
CA SER A 43 -28.31 1.77 -17.53
C SER A 43 -29.08 0.68 -16.79
N TYR A 44 -29.14 0.78 -15.46
CA TYR A 44 -29.82 -0.19 -14.60
C TYR A 44 -30.90 0.51 -13.77
N VAL A 45 -32.14 0.02 -13.86
CA VAL A 45 -33.27 0.45 -13.04
C VAL A 45 -33.46 -0.50 -11.85
N ARG A 46 -33.85 0.04 -10.69
CA ARG A 46 -34.21 -0.77 -9.51
C ARG A 46 -35.71 -1.03 -9.57
N LYS A 47 -36.11 -2.31 -9.65
CA LYS A 47 -37.51 -2.71 -9.81
C LYS A 47 -37.89 -3.69 -8.71
N CYS A 48 -39.03 -3.47 -8.06
CA CYS A 48 -39.56 -4.41 -7.08
C CYS A 48 -40.25 -5.59 -7.81
N PRO A 49 -39.84 -6.85 -7.58
CA PRO A 49 -40.39 -8.00 -8.31
C PRO A 49 -41.84 -8.34 -7.93
N VAL A 50 -42.36 -7.79 -6.82
CA VAL A 50 -43.71 -8.09 -6.32
C VAL A 50 -44.77 -7.16 -6.91
N CYS A 51 -44.47 -5.86 -7.04
CA CYS A 51 -45.39 -4.86 -7.58
C CYS A 51 -45.05 -4.40 -9.01
N ASP A 52 -43.94 -4.90 -9.56
CA ASP A 52 -43.42 -4.58 -10.90
C ASP A 52 -43.19 -3.08 -11.17
N LYS A 53 -42.95 -2.29 -10.11
CA LYS A 53 -42.65 -0.85 -10.20
C LYS A 53 -41.16 -0.59 -10.07
N GLU A 54 -40.69 0.44 -10.76
CA GLU A 54 -39.40 1.07 -10.47
C GLU A 54 -39.46 1.76 -9.10
N VAL A 55 -38.36 1.71 -8.36
CA VAL A 55 -38.27 2.17 -6.96
C VAL A 55 -37.18 3.23 -6.84
N ALA A 56 -37.55 4.40 -6.31
CA ALA A 56 -36.62 5.50 -6.06
C ALA A 56 -35.68 5.16 -4.88
N TRP A 57 -34.55 5.86 -4.73
CA TRP A 57 -33.60 5.57 -3.64
C TRP A 57 -34.21 5.82 -2.26
N GLU A 58 -35.09 6.81 -2.18
CA GLU A 58 -35.81 7.28 -1.01
C GLU A 58 -36.84 6.26 -0.51
N GLU A 59 -37.30 5.37 -1.38
CA GLU A 59 -38.27 4.30 -1.07
C GLU A 59 -37.59 2.98 -0.68
N ILE A 60 -36.24 2.92 -0.70
CA ILE A 60 -35.47 1.71 -0.38
C ILE A 60 -35.07 1.72 1.10
N GLY A 61 -35.87 1.03 1.91
CA GLY A 61 -35.50 0.66 3.28
C GLY A 61 -34.41 -0.42 3.33
N LYS A 62 -33.77 -0.58 4.50
CA LYS A 62 -32.88 -1.71 4.78
C LYS A 62 -33.63 -2.74 5.60
N GLY A 63 -33.36 -4.02 5.36
CA GLY A 63 -33.92 -5.11 6.15
C GLY A 63 -32.93 -6.24 6.40
N TYR A 64 -33.13 -6.95 7.51
CA TYR A 64 -32.39 -8.16 7.88
C TYR A 64 -33.32 -9.37 7.78
N GLU A 65 -32.93 -10.38 7.01
CA GLU A 65 -33.65 -11.65 6.89
C GLU A 65 -33.32 -12.54 8.09
N TYR A 66 -34.31 -12.77 8.97
CA TYR A 66 -34.13 -13.60 10.17
C TYR A 66 -34.65 -15.04 9.98
N ASP A 67 -35.49 -15.24 8.98
CA ASP A 67 -36.03 -16.53 8.52
C ASP A 67 -36.43 -16.38 7.04
N LYS A 68 -36.53 -17.48 6.30
CA LYS A 68 -36.65 -17.43 4.83
C LYS A 68 -37.87 -16.62 4.37
N GLY A 69 -37.62 -15.48 3.72
CA GLY A 69 -38.65 -14.54 3.25
C GLY A 69 -39.26 -13.64 4.33
N LYS A 70 -38.72 -13.63 5.56
CA LYS A 70 -39.17 -12.77 6.67
C LYS A 70 -38.07 -11.78 7.05
N PHE A 71 -38.41 -10.50 6.96
CA PHE A 71 -37.47 -9.40 7.17
C PHE A 71 -37.89 -8.53 8.36
N VAL A 72 -36.92 -8.14 9.18
CA VAL A 72 -37.05 -6.96 10.05
C VAL A 72 -36.56 -5.77 9.25
N LEU A 73 -37.41 -4.75 9.09
CA LEU A 73 -37.03 -3.48 8.47
C LEU A 73 -36.40 -2.55 9.52
N PHE A 74 -35.47 -1.71 9.08
CA PHE A 74 -34.86 -0.65 9.88
C PHE A 74 -35.13 0.69 9.22
N GLU A 75 -35.61 1.65 10.01
CA GLU A 75 -35.68 3.04 9.59
C GLU A 75 -34.27 3.66 9.55
N LYS A 76 -34.13 4.76 8.81
CA LYS A 76 -32.83 5.41 8.63
C LYS A 76 -32.34 6.00 9.94
N GLU A 77 -33.26 6.55 10.71
CA GLU A 77 -33.10 7.20 12.00
C GLU A 77 -32.60 6.22 13.07
N GLU A 78 -33.11 4.98 13.10
CA GLU A 78 -32.66 3.92 14.01
C GLU A 78 -31.18 3.57 13.78
N LEU A 79 -30.78 3.46 12.49
CA LEU A 79 -29.40 3.17 12.10
C LEU A 79 -28.46 4.37 12.31
N GLU A 80 -28.99 5.60 12.21
CA GLU A 80 -28.24 6.82 12.51
C GLU A 80 -27.98 6.94 14.02
N GLN A 81 -28.95 6.65 14.89
CA GLN A 81 -28.75 6.63 16.36
C GLN A 81 -27.66 5.64 16.81
N LEU A 82 -27.59 4.44 16.20
CA LEU A 82 -26.51 3.48 16.44
C LEU A 82 -25.14 4.02 16.00
N THR A 83 -25.11 4.91 15.00
CA THR A 83 -23.89 5.50 14.44
C THR A 83 -23.41 6.72 15.24
N GLU A 84 -24.32 7.53 15.78
CA GLU A 84 -24.01 8.78 16.49
C GLU A 84 -23.19 8.59 17.78
N GLN A 85 -23.31 7.44 18.44
CA GLN A 85 -22.45 7.06 19.57
C GLN A 85 -20.96 6.99 19.18
N SER A 86 -20.67 6.80 17.89
CA SER A 86 -19.33 6.66 17.35
C SER A 86 -18.74 8.04 16.99
N THR A 87 -18.27 8.76 18.02
CA THR A 87 -17.56 10.03 17.84
C THR A 87 -16.35 9.87 16.88
N LYS A 88 -15.97 10.96 16.19
CA LYS A 88 -14.83 10.99 15.25
C LYS A 88 -13.49 10.99 15.99
N ASN A 89 -13.23 9.90 16.68
CA ASN A 89 -12.10 9.69 17.55
C ASN A 89 -11.45 8.33 17.27
N ILE A 90 -10.14 8.25 17.49
CA ILE A 90 -9.32 7.05 17.48
C ILE A 90 -8.91 6.85 18.94
N ALA A 91 -9.66 6.04 19.67
CA ALA A 91 -9.40 5.76 21.06
C ALA A 91 -8.39 4.61 21.18
N ILE A 92 -7.15 4.90 21.56
CA ILE A 92 -6.16 3.86 21.88
C ILE A 92 -6.60 3.19 23.19
N LEU A 93 -6.65 1.88 23.16
CA LEU A 93 -6.96 1.02 24.30
C LEU A 93 -5.67 0.55 24.97
N ASP A 94 -4.76 -0.03 24.17
CA ASP A 94 -3.58 -0.77 24.65
C ASP A 94 -2.36 -0.48 23.77
N PHE A 95 -1.16 -0.76 24.30
CA PHE A 95 0.10 -0.72 23.55
C PHE A 95 0.77 -2.10 23.60
N VAL A 96 1.02 -2.70 22.43
CA VAL A 96 1.54 -4.07 22.24
C VAL A 96 2.76 -4.08 21.33
N ASP A 97 3.48 -5.20 21.24
CA ASP A 97 4.52 -5.40 20.22
C ASP A 97 3.92 -5.79 18.88
N LEU A 98 4.49 -5.29 17.77
CA LEU A 98 4.02 -5.60 16.41
C LEU A 98 4.06 -7.10 16.10
N THR A 99 4.97 -7.85 16.73
CA THR A 99 5.12 -9.31 16.58
C THR A 99 4.01 -10.12 17.26
N GLU A 100 3.18 -9.50 18.10
CA GLU A 100 2.02 -10.16 18.72
C GLU A 100 0.80 -10.20 17.79
N ILE A 101 0.77 -9.35 16.74
CA ILE A 101 -0.33 -9.30 15.78
C ILE A 101 0.03 -10.10 14.53
N ASP A 102 -0.65 -11.23 14.34
CA ASP A 102 -0.51 -12.02 13.12
C ASP A 102 -0.96 -11.20 11.88
N PRO A 103 -0.21 -11.24 10.76
CA PRO A 103 -0.57 -10.57 9.50
C PRO A 103 -2.02 -10.78 9.03
N ILE A 104 -2.66 -11.91 9.36
CA ILE A 104 -4.06 -12.21 9.02
C ILE A 104 -5.06 -11.18 9.53
N TYR A 105 -4.74 -10.47 10.62
CA TYR A 105 -5.61 -9.44 11.18
C TYR A 105 -5.63 -8.16 10.35
N PHE A 106 -4.58 -7.85 9.58
CA PHE A 106 -4.45 -6.55 8.90
C PHE A 106 -5.29 -6.47 7.62
N GLN A 107 -6.13 -5.44 7.51
CA GLN A 107 -7.04 -5.25 6.38
C GLN A 107 -6.64 -4.08 5.46
N LYS A 108 -6.48 -2.86 6.00
CA LYS A 108 -6.21 -1.67 5.17
C LYS A 108 -5.45 -0.56 5.90
N THR A 109 -4.33 -0.15 5.29
CA THR A 109 -3.45 0.91 5.78
C THR A 109 -3.90 2.31 5.35
N TYR A 110 -3.79 3.26 6.28
CA TYR A 110 -3.98 4.68 6.10
C TYR A 110 -2.83 5.47 6.75
N TYR A 111 -2.47 6.62 6.18
CA TYR A 111 -1.56 7.57 6.80
C TYR A 111 -2.32 8.60 7.63
N LEU A 112 -1.78 8.96 8.79
CA LEU A 112 -2.30 10.02 9.65
C LEU A 112 -1.34 11.22 9.62
N SER A 113 -1.80 12.39 9.20
CA SER A 113 -1.07 13.66 9.41
C SER A 113 -1.67 14.42 10.59
N PRO A 114 -0.90 15.26 11.31
CA PRO A 114 -1.49 16.20 12.25
C PRO A 114 -2.42 17.19 11.55
N ASP A 115 -3.43 17.70 12.27
CA ASP A 115 -4.11 18.96 11.91
C ASP A 115 -3.37 20.16 12.52
N GLN A 116 -3.72 21.39 12.12
CA GLN A 116 -2.97 22.62 12.42
C GLN A 116 -2.70 22.85 13.92
N ALA A 117 -3.60 22.41 14.81
CA ALA A 117 -3.45 22.52 16.26
C ALA A 117 -2.73 21.32 16.93
N GLY A 118 -2.43 20.25 16.20
CA GLY A 118 -2.00 18.95 16.76
C GLY A 118 -0.51 18.61 16.64
N ALA A 119 0.29 19.40 15.90
CA ALA A 119 1.63 19.01 15.46
C ALA A 119 2.59 18.60 16.60
N ASN A 120 2.62 19.33 17.71
CA ASN A 120 3.50 19.03 18.85
C ASN A 120 3.12 17.71 19.55
N ALA A 121 1.82 17.50 19.79
CA ALA A 121 1.33 16.29 20.45
C ALA A 121 1.45 15.05 19.54
N TYR A 122 1.27 15.23 18.22
CA TYR A 122 1.54 14.21 17.21
C TYR A 122 3.00 13.78 17.21
N ARG A 123 3.93 14.75 17.20
CA ARG A 123 5.38 14.46 17.22
C ARG A 123 5.79 13.77 18.52
N LEU A 124 5.22 14.17 19.66
CA LEU A 124 5.46 13.53 20.95
C LEU A 124 4.99 12.07 20.96
N LEU A 125 3.77 11.80 20.48
CA LEU A 125 3.23 10.43 20.36
C LEU A 125 4.09 9.57 19.43
N MET A 126 4.41 10.07 18.23
CA MET A 126 5.23 9.36 17.25
C MET A 126 6.62 9.02 17.80
N GLU A 127 7.27 9.96 18.49
CA GLU A 127 8.59 9.73 19.06
C GLU A 127 8.54 8.78 20.27
N ALA A 128 7.52 8.87 21.13
CA ALA A 128 7.32 7.93 22.22
C ALA A 128 7.09 6.49 21.73
N MET A 129 6.26 6.31 20.69
CA MET A 129 6.05 4.99 20.06
C MET A 129 7.33 4.48 19.40
N ARG A 130 8.09 5.35 18.72
CA ARG A 130 9.38 4.99 18.11
C ARG A 130 10.42 4.54 19.13
N GLN A 131 10.53 5.23 20.27
CA GLN A 131 11.51 4.89 21.32
C GLN A 131 11.12 3.65 22.13
N THR A 132 9.82 3.40 22.31
CA THR A 132 9.32 2.20 23.03
C THR A 132 9.20 0.97 22.15
N GLY A 133 9.18 1.12 20.83
CA GLY A 133 8.94 0.04 19.87
C GLY A 133 7.49 -0.45 19.81
N LYS A 134 6.59 0.14 20.62
CA LYS A 134 5.20 -0.30 20.78
C LYS A 134 4.27 0.28 19.70
N ILE A 135 3.25 -0.50 19.37
CA ILE A 135 2.13 -0.10 18.51
C ILE A 135 0.85 0.02 19.35
N GLY A 136 -0.04 0.94 18.99
CA GLY A 136 -1.28 1.19 19.73
C GLY A 136 -2.47 0.45 19.13
N ILE A 137 -3.13 -0.42 19.90
CA ILE A 137 -4.45 -0.97 19.54
C ILE A 137 -5.50 0.09 19.83
N ALA A 138 -6.36 0.38 18.85
CA ALA A 138 -7.36 1.44 18.95
C ALA A 138 -8.72 1.02 18.38
N LYS A 139 -9.78 1.66 18.86
CA LYS A 139 -11.09 1.69 18.19
C LYS A 139 -11.20 2.97 17.36
N ILE A 140 -11.58 2.84 16.09
CA ILE A 140 -11.82 3.96 15.16
C ILE A 140 -13.22 3.85 14.55
N SER A 141 -13.90 4.99 14.48
CA SER A 141 -15.20 5.15 13.79
C SER A 141 -14.98 5.68 12.38
N ILE A 142 -15.08 4.81 11.36
CA ILE A 142 -14.97 5.20 9.94
C ILE A 142 -16.36 5.13 9.30
N ARG A 143 -16.90 6.29 8.92
CA ARG A 143 -18.27 6.45 8.40
C ARG A 143 -19.30 5.95 9.42
N SER A 144 -19.85 4.74 9.22
CA SER A 144 -20.87 4.10 10.05
C SER A 144 -20.46 2.75 10.61
N LYS A 145 -19.19 2.31 10.44
CA LYS A 145 -18.65 1.10 11.10
C LYS A 145 -17.59 1.53 12.11
N SER A 146 -17.76 1.08 13.35
CA SER A 146 -16.69 1.03 14.34
C SER A 146 -15.81 -0.17 14.02
N SER A 147 -14.50 0.04 13.99
CA SER A 147 -13.51 -0.99 13.67
C SER A 147 -12.38 -0.97 14.68
N LEU A 148 -11.77 -2.13 14.89
CA LEU A 148 -10.47 -2.23 15.55
C LEU A 148 -9.38 -1.77 14.57
N ALA A 149 -8.30 -1.21 15.11
CA ALA A 149 -7.17 -0.75 14.32
C ALA A 149 -5.85 -0.83 15.10
N ALA A 150 -4.74 -1.00 14.38
CA ALA A 150 -3.38 -0.87 14.90
C ALA A 150 -2.78 0.46 14.42
N ILE A 151 -2.21 1.25 15.32
CA ILE A 151 -1.47 2.48 15.03
C ILE A 151 0.03 2.17 15.20
N ARG A 152 0.85 2.52 14.22
CA ARG A 152 2.30 2.33 14.28
C ARG A 152 3.07 3.47 13.61
N VAL A 153 4.33 3.62 13.97
CA VAL A 153 5.25 4.54 13.29
C VAL A 153 5.74 3.87 11.99
N LEU A 154 5.58 4.55 10.87
CA LEU A 154 6.11 4.16 9.56
C LEU A 154 6.94 5.32 9.01
N ALA A 155 8.26 5.16 8.99
CA ALA A 155 9.22 6.26 8.76
C ALA A 155 8.93 7.45 9.68
N ASP A 156 8.58 8.61 9.13
CA ASP A 156 8.23 9.85 9.85
C ASP A 156 6.73 10.17 9.85
N CYS A 157 5.90 9.14 9.76
CA CYS A 157 4.44 9.26 9.77
C CYS A 157 3.83 8.19 10.68
N LEU A 158 2.75 8.52 11.39
CA LEU A 158 1.86 7.53 11.99
C LEU A 158 1.01 6.89 10.89
N ALA A 159 1.12 5.57 10.74
CA ALA A 159 0.19 4.76 9.99
C ALA A 159 -0.88 4.20 10.93
N ILE A 160 -2.11 4.07 10.44
CA ILE A 160 -3.18 3.31 11.09
C ILE A 160 -3.69 2.25 10.12
N GLU A 161 -3.83 1.03 10.61
CA GLU A 161 -4.28 -0.13 9.85
C GLU A 161 -5.56 -0.63 10.48
N THR A 162 -6.66 -0.69 9.72
CA THR A 162 -7.86 -1.37 10.22
C THR A 162 -7.57 -2.85 10.32
N ILE A 163 -7.97 -3.47 11.44
CA ILE A 163 -7.77 -4.89 11.68
C ILE A 163 -9.11 -5.59 11.94
N PHE A 164 -9.18 -6.86 11.55
CA PHE A 164 -10.33 -7.71 11.78
C PHE A 164 -10.53 -7.99 13.28
N TYR A 165 -11.78 -8.17 13.69
CA TYR A 165 -12.08 -8.75 15.01
C TYR A 165 -11.78 -10.27 15.01
N PRO A 166 -11.52 -10.89 16.18
CA PRO A 166 -11.21 -12.33 16.26
C PRO A 166 -12.29 -13.25 15.67
N ASP A 167 -13.56 -12.83 15.66
CA ASP A 167 -14.69 -13.55 15.07
C ASP A 167 -14.85 -13.32 13.55
N GLU A 168 -14.21 -12.29 12.99
CA GLU A 168 -14.09 -12.10 11.53
C GLU A 168 -12.98 -12.99 10.93
N VAL A 169 -12.07 -13.55 11.75
CA VAL A 169 -10.98 -14.45 11.32
C VAL A 169 -11.41 -15.92 11.36
N ARG A 170 -11.30 -16.63 10.22
CA ARG A 170 -11.63 -18.05 10.15
C ARG A 170 -10.54 -18.92 10.79
N PRO A 171 -10.88 -19.91 11.64
CA PRO A 171 -9.89 -20.73 12.32
C PRO A 171 -9.23 -21.73 11.36
N VAL A 172 -7.93 -21.97 11.55
CA VAL A 172 -7.11 -22.90 10.73
C VAL A 172 -7.67 -24.33 10.74
N SER A 173 -8.37 -24.74 11.80
CA SER A 173 -9.03 -26.05 11.91
C SER A 173 -10.18 -26.27 10.91
N GLN A 174 -10.67 -25.22 10.24
CA GLN A 174 -11.67 -25.32 9.17
C GLN A 174 -11.04 -25.42 7.77
N VAL A 175 -9.71 -25.39 7.64
CA VAL A 175 -9.03 -25.53 6.34
C VAL A 175 -9.11 -26.99 5.89
N PRO A 176 -9.80 -27.30 4.77
CA PRO A 176 -9.96 -28.68 4.31
C PRO A 176 -8.66 -29.23 3.72
N GLY A 177 -8.37 -30.51 3.97
CA GLY A 177 -7.26 -31.21 3.33
C GLY A 177 -5.87 -30.92 3.90
N LEU A 178 -5.75 -30.30 5.08
CA LEU A 178 -4.47 -30.23 5.77
C LEU A 178 -3.99 -31.64 6.17
N PRO A 179 -2.70 -31.98 5.97
CA PRO A 179 -2.14 -33.24 6.44
C PRO A 179 -2.06 -33.26 7.97
N GLU A 180 -2.16 -34.44 8.56
CA GLU A 180 -1.88 -34.63 9.99
C GLU A 180 -0.39 -34.36 10.30
N PRO A 181 -0.05 -33.89 11.51
CA PRO A 181 1.35 -33.71 11.91
C PRO A 181 2.14 -35.01 11.81
N GLY A 182 3.03 -35.10 10.83
CA GLY A 182 3.83 -36.28 10.52
C GLY A 182 5.34 -36.05 10.69
N ILE A 183 6.09 -37.15 10.70
CA ILE A 183 7.56 -37.12 10.68
C ILE A 183 8.02 -36.88 9.24
N VAL A 184 8.85 -35.85 9.03
CA VAL A 184 9.50 -35.55 7.75
C VAL A 184 10.85 -36.26 7.69
N ASN A 185 11.24 -36.76 6.51
CA ASN A 185 12.55 -37.36 6.29
C ASN A 185 13.65 -36.29 6.34
N ASP A 186 14.63 -36.43 7.23
CA ASP A 186 15.71 -35.46 7.44
C ASP A 186 16.47 -35.11 6.13
N LYS A 187 16.69 -36.08 5.25
CA LYS A 187 17.39 -35.85 3.97
C LYS A 187 16.60 -34.98 3.01
N GLU A 188 15.28 -35.18 2.96
CA GLU A 188 14.36 -34.38 2.13
C GLU A 188 14.20 -32.98 2.73
N LEU A 189 14.14 -32.88 4.05
CA LEU A 189 14.10 -31.62 4.78
C LEU A 189 15.36 -30.78 4.55
N ASP A 190 16.55 -31.38 4.60
CA ASP A 190 17.81 -30.67 4.35
C ASP A 190 17.98 -30.26 2.89
N MET A 191 17.52 -31.10 1.95
CA MET A 191 17.41 -30.73 0.53
C MET A 191 16.48 -29.51 0.36
N ALA A 192 15.30 -29.53 0.96
CA ALA A 192 14.34 -28.42 0.89
C ALA A 192 14.91 -27.12 1.51
N LYS A 193 15.61 -27.19 2.65
CA LYS A 193 16.31 -26.04 3.25
C LYS A 193 17.32 -25.42 2.28
N LEU A 194 18.11 -26.25 1.57
CA LEU A 194 19.09 -25.76 0.60
C LEU A 194 18.40 -24.97 -0.53
N LEU A 195 17.29 -25.48 -1.07
CA LEU A 195 16.50 -24.78 -2.09
C LEU A 195 15.94 -23.45 -1.62
N ILE A 196 15.33 -23.45 -0.43
CA ILE A 196 14.82 -22.23 0.19
C ILE A 196 15.96 -21.21 0.34
N SER A 197 17.15 -21.64 0.77
CA SER A 197 18.30 -20.74 0.91
C SER A 197 18.81 -20.19 -0.43
N GLN A 198 18.82 -20.99 -1.50
CA GLN A 198 19.24 -20.56 -2.84
C GLN A 198 18.25 -19.58 -3.49
N LEU A 199 16.95 -19.72 -3.19
CA LEU A 199 15.89 -18.84 -3.69
C LEU A 199 15.59 -17.65 -2.74
N SER A 200 16.22 -17.60 -1.57
CA SER A 200 16.03 -16.52 -0.59
C SER A 200 16.79 -15.26 -1.00
N THR A 201 16.05 -14.18 -1.26
CA THR A 201 16.62 -12.84 -1.50
C THR A 201 15.88 -11.77 -0.67
N PRO A 202 16.50 -10.62 -0.38
CA PRO A 202 15.82 -9.49 0.25
C PRO A 202 14.57 -9.08 -0.54
N PHE A 203 13.47 -8.80 0.17
CA PHE A 203 12.22 -8.36 -0.47
C PHE A 203 12.35 -6.93 -0.98
N GLU A 204 12.29 -6.77 -2.30
CA GLU A 204 12.30 -5.49 -3.00
C GLU A 204 10.98 -5.32 -3.78
N PRO A 205 10.01 -4.53 -3.28
CA PRO A 205 8.69 -4.41 -3.89
C PRO A 205 8.72 -4.01 -5.38
N GLY A 206 9.70 -3.19 -5.78
CA GLY A 206 9.84 -2.69 -7.14
C GLY A 206 10.26 -3.74 -8.19
N LYS A 207 10.66 -4.96 -7.78
CA LYS A 207 10.95 -6.07 -8.70
C LYS A 207 9.69 -6.74 -9.25
N TYR A 208 8.53 -6.54 -8.62
CA TYR A 208 7.30 -7.25 -8.95
C TYR A 208 6.35 -6.37 -9.76
N THR A 209 5.90 -6.89 -10.89
CA THR A 209 4.93 -6.24 -11.78
C THR A 209 3.62 -7.01 -11.85
N ASP A 210 2.56 -6.27 -12.16
CA ASP A 210 1.25 -6.83 -12.47
C ASP A 210 1.16 -7.05 -13.99
N ASP A 211 1.65 -8.22 -14.40
CA ASP A 211 1.77 -8.60 -15.81
C ASP A 211 0.41 -8.67 -16.52
N TYR A 212 -0.65 -9.02 -15.78
CA TYR A 212 -2.01 -9.04 -16.33
C TYR A 212 -2.47 -7.62 -16.69
N ARG A 213 -2.29 -6.66 -15.76
CA ARG A 213 -2.63 -5.26 -16.01
C ARG A 213 -1.79 -4.63 -17.11
N GLN A 214 -0.50 -4.97 -17.23
CA GLN A 214 0.31 -4.53 -18.38
C GLN A 214 -0.27 -5.05 -19.70
N ARG A 215 -0.45 -6.37 -19.84
CA ARG A 215 -1.04 -6.99 -21.05
C ARG A 215 -2.42 -6.41 -21.39
N MET A 216 -3.21 -6.05 -20.38
CA MET A 216 -4.52 -5.42 -20.57
C MET A 216 -4.41 -3.98 -21.06
N LEU A 217 -3.45 -3.18 -20.55
CA LEU A 217 -3.17 -1.83 -21.06
C LEU A 217 -2.64 -1.88 -22.50
N ASP A 218 -1.76 -2.84 -22.82
CA ASP A 218 -1.25 -3.05 -24.17
C ASP A 218 -2.41 -3.38 -25.13
N LEU A 219 -3.26 -4.36 -24.77
CA LEU A 219 -4.43 -4.75 -25.54
C LEU A 219 -5.41 -3.58 -25.75
N ILE A 220 -5.64 -2.75 -24.73
CA ILE A 220 -6.44 -1.53 -24.84
C ILE A 220 -5.79 -0.55 -25.84
N THR A 221 -4.48 -0.36 -25.76
CA THR A 221 -3.72 0.57 -26.61
C THR A 221 -3.75 0.13 -28.07
N HIS A 222 -3.48 -1.14 -28.37
CA HIS A 222 -3.58 -1.70 -29.73
C HIS A 222 -5.02 -1.59 -30.29
N LYS A 223 -6.04 -1.87 -29.46
CA LYS A 223 -7.46 -1.70 -29.88
C LYS A 223 -7.85 -0.25 -30.15
N ILE A 224 -7.25 0.72 -29.46
CA ILE A 224 -7.43 2.16 -29.74
C ILE A 224 -6.72 2.54 -31.04
N ALA A 225 -5.56 1.95 -31.33
CA ALA A 225 -4.81 2.15 -32.57
C ALA A 225 -5.45 1.46 -33.80
N GLY A 226 -6.33 0.48 -33.60
CA GLY A 226 -6.97 -0.29 -34.66
C GLY A 226 -6.18 -1.53 -35.12
N GLU A 227 -5.22 -1.99 -34.32
CA GLU A 227 -4.35 -3.13 -34.63
C GLU A 227 -4.92 -4.46 -34.07
N GLU A 228 -4.75 -5.57 -34.81
CA GLU A 228 -5.14 -6.89 -34.33
C GLU A 228 -4.16 -7.43 -33.29
N PHE A 229 -4.62 -7.59 -32.05
CA PHE A 229 -3.80 -8.06 -30.93
C PHE A 229 -3.73 -9.59 -30.87
N HIS A 230 -2.61 -10.17 -31.31
CA HIS A 230 -2.35 -11.60 -31.19
C HIS A 230 -1.60 -11.92 -29.89
N ILE A 231 -2.25 -12.65 -28.98
CA ILE A 231 -1.59 -13.21 -27.80
C ILE A 231 -0.71 -14.39 -28.24
N ALA A 232 0.61 -14.28 -28.06
CA ALA A 232 1.51 -15.40 -28.30
C ALA A 232 1.17 -16.57 -27.35
N PRO A 233 1.14 -17.83 -27.83
CA PRO A 233 0.79 -18.97 -26.99
C PRO A 233 1.81 -19.14 -25.85
N ALA A 234 1.31 -19.43 -24.65
CA ALA A 234 2.16 -19.70 -23.49
C ALA A 234 3.07 -20.90 -23.77
N ARG A 235 4.35 -20.77 -23.40
CA ARG A 235 5.34 -21.85 -23.52
C ARG A 235 4.92 -22.99 -22.61
N GLN A 236 4.78 -24.20 -23.16
CA GLN A 236 4.42 -25.37 -22.35
C GLN A 236 5.50 -25.65 -21.30
N GLU A 237 5.07 -25.81 -20.05
CA GLU A 237 5.95 -26.14 -18.93
C GLU A 237 6.37 -27.62 -19.00
N SER A 238 7.64 -27.90 -18.73
CA SER A 238 8.20 -29.26 -18.72
C SER A 238 7.80 -30.01 -17.44
N ASN A 239 7.52 -31.32 -17.56
CA ASN A 239 6.99 -32.15 -16.48
C ASN A 239 7.84 -32.13 -15.19
N VAL A 240 7.16 -32.01 -14.05
CA VAL A 240 7.71 -31.89 -12.69
C VAL A 240 8.68 -33.01 -12.29
N ILE A 241 8.58 -34.20 -12.90
CA ILE A 241 9.44 -35.37 -12.63
C ILE A 241 10.91 -35.08 -12.97
N ASP A 242 11.17 -34.25 -13.98
CA ASP A 242 12.53 -33.86 -14.39
C ASP A 242 13.17 -32.88 -13.38
N LEU A 243 12.36 -32.10 -12.66
CA LEU A 243 12.86 -31.09 -11.74
C LEU A 243 13.64 -31.69 -10.57
N MET A 244 13.18 -32.82 -9.97
CA MET A 244 13.91 -33.45 -8.88
C MET A 244 15.29 -33.98 -9.32
N ALA A 245 15.37 -34.57 -10.52
CA ALA A 245 16.62 -35.09 -11.08
C ALA A 245 17.56 -33.95 -11.50
N ALA A 246 17.06 -32.95 -12.22
CA ALA A 246 17.82 -31.77 -12.64
C ALA A 246 18.33 -30.96 -11.44
N LEU A 247 17.55 -30.88 -10.37
CA LEU A 247 17.93 -30.22 -9.14
C LEU A 247 19.05 -30.96 -8.40
N GLN A 248 18.92 -32.27 -8.24
CA GLN A 248 19.93 -33.11 -7.59
C GLN A 248 21.26 -33.04 -8.38
N ALA A 249 21.19 -33.11 -9.72
CA ALA A 249 22.34 -32.90 -10.60
C ALA A 249 22.95 -31.49 -10.51
N SER A 250 22.12 -30.45 -10.35
CA SER A 250 22.57 -29.06 -10.18
C SER A 250 23.34 -28.88 -8.84
N ILE A 251 22.87 -29.50 -7.77
CA ILE A 251 23.51 -29.45 -6.45
C ILE A 251 24.83 -30.23 -6.44
N GLU A 252 24.88 -31.40 -7.07
CA GLU A 252 26.12 -32.16 -7.26
C GLU A 252 27.13 -31.39 -8.13
N ALA A 253 26.68 -30.70 -9.18
CA ALA A 253 27.53 -29.85 -10.01
C ALA A 253 28.08 -28.62 -9.26
N VAL A 254 27.33 -28.04 -8.31
CA VAL A 254 27.80 -26.92 -7.47
C VAL A 254 28.77 -27.38 -6.39
N GLN A 255 28.65 -28.62 -5.88
CA GLN A 255 29.65 -29.20 -4.97
C GLN A 255 30.95 -29.60 -5.69
N HIS A 256 30.89 -29.90 -7.00
CA HIS A 256 32.04 -30.20 -7.84
C HIS A 256 32.58 -29.00 -8.62
N ILE A 257 32.92 -27.92 -7.91
CA ILE A 257 33.96 -26.98 -8.37
C ILE A 257 35.25 -27.32 -7.61
N PRO A 258 36.20 -28.07 -8.20
CA PRO A 258 37.54 -28.17 -7.65
C PRO A 258 38.13 -26.76 -7.58
N ALA A 259 38.65 -26.37 -6.42
CA ALA A 259 39.41 -25.13 -6.31
C ALA A 259 40.63 -25.22 -7.23
N ASP A 260 40.64 -24.39 -8.27
CA ASP A 260 41.69 -24.36 -9.28
C ASP A 260 43.05 -24.06 -8.60
N PRO A 261 44.02 -24.99 -8.62
CA PRO A 261 45.28 -24.80 -7.93
C PRO A 261 46.11 -23.76 -8.67
N GLY A 262 46.13 -22.54 -8.13
CA GLY A 262 46.84 -21.40 -8.72
C GLY A 262 48.29 -21.74 -9.12
N PRO A 263 48.76 -21.28 -10.30
CA PRO A 263 50.00 -21.79 -10.88
C PRO A 263 51.24 -21.28 -10.14
N SER A 264 51.95 -22.21 -9.47
CA SER A 264 53.26 -21.93 -8.88
C SER A 264 54.40 -22.20 -9.89
N ALA A 265 55.00 -21.09 -10.33
CA ALA A 265 56.37 -20.91 -10.85
C ALA A 265 57.14 -22.11 -11.48
N ALA A 266 57.47 -21.95 -12.77
CA ALA A 266 58.68 -22.52 -13.37
C ALA A 266 59.56 -21.40 -13.97
N SER A 267 60.83 -21.32 -13.55
CA SER A 267 61.79 -20.31 -14.04
C SER A 267 62.80 -20.89 -15.04
N ALA A 268 62.92 -20.31 -16.23
CA ALA A 268 63.96 -20.67 -17.21
C ALA A 268 64.42 -19.52 -18.15
N LYS A 269 65.27 -18.64 -17.63
CA LYS A 269 66.50 -18.07 -18.25
C LYS A 269 66.58 -17.67 -19.77
N THR A 270 66.62 -16.34 -19.96
CA THR A 270 67.71 -15.55 -20.61
C THR A 270 67.74 -15.24 -22.13
N LYS A 271 68.11 -13.97 -22.42
CA LYS A 271 68.51 -13.28 -23.69
C LYS A 271 67.36 -12.54 -24.39
N GLY A 272 67.48 -11.27 -24.81
CA GLY A 272 68.57 -10.29 -24.66
C GLY A 272 68.32 -9.04 -25.55
N ALA A 273 69.25 -8.08 -25.53
CA ALA A 273 69.32 -6.86 -26.36
C ALA A 273 68.38 -5.68 -26.03
N ALA A 274 69.02 -4.55 -25.77
CA ALA A 274 68.47 -3.25 -25.43
C ALA A 274 67.87 -2.47 -26.60
N SER A 275 67.07 -1.45 -26.28
CA SER A 275 67.32 -0.11 -26.84
C SER A 275 66.90 1.01 -25.87
N ARG A 276 67.71 2.07 -25.82
CA ARG A 276 67.47 3.29 -25.03
C ARG A 276 66.84 4.37 -25.92
N LYS A 277 65.80 5.04 -25.42
CA LYS A 277 65.70 6.52 -25.46
C LYS A 277 64.73 6.97 -24.36
N LYS A 278 65.21 7.54 -23.25
CA LYS A 278 65.55 8.97 -23.03
C LYS A 278 64.34 9.89 -23.30
N THR A 279 63.68 10.35 -22.23
CA THR A 279 63.78 11.73 -21.62
C THR A 279 62.79 12.73 -22.24
N ALA A 280 62.18 13.67 -21.51
CA ALA A 280 62.06 13.89 -20.06
C ALA A 280 60.88 14.85 -19.78
N ALA A 281 60.48 14.95 -18.50
CA ALA A 281 60.13 16.13 -17.69
C ALA A 281 59.72 17.47 -18.38
N ALA A 282 58.91 18.36 -17.78
CA ALA A 282 58.54 18.48 -16.37
C ALA A 282 57.20 19.23 -16.13
N LYS A 283 56.67 19.04 -14.91
CA LYS A 283 55.77 19.92 -14.13
C LYS A 283 56.55 21.20 -13.70
N PRO A 284 56.02 22.23 -12.96
CA PRO A 284 54.67 22.42 -12.39
C PRO A 284 54.10 23.89 -12.30
N ALA A 285 52.93 24.01 -11.65
CA ALA A 285 52.56 24.98 -10.58
C ALA A 285 52.06 26.43 -10.83
N LYS A 286 50.86 26.69 -10.25
CA LYS A 286 50.35 27.91 -9.55
C LYS A 286 50.20 29.21 -10.39
N THR A 287 49.36 30.20 -10.06
CA THR A 287 48.60 30.62 -8.85
C THR A 287 47.16 31.03 -9.26
N ALA A 288 46.10 30.75 -8.49
CA ALA A 288 45.45 31.65 -7.53
C ALA A 288 45.05 33.05 -8.07
N ASP A 289 43.73 33.33 -8.16
CA ASP A 289 43.11 34.48 -7.47
C ASP A 289 41.57 34.45 -7.49
N GLY A 290 40.99 35.19 -6.55
CA GLY A 290 39.57 35.53 -6.37
C GLY A 290 39.46 36.44 -5.12
N PRO A 291 38.29 37.03 -4.77
CA PRO A 291 36.96 36.94 -5.36
C PRO A 291 36.37 38.32 -5.73
N ALA A 292 35.08 38.39 -6.09
CA ALA A 292 34.32 39.65 -6.07
C ALA A 292 32.90 39.42 -5.53
N VAL A 293 32.43 40.34 -4.68
CA VAL A 293 31.15 40.32 -3.96
C VAL A 293 30.43 41.63 -4.27
N VAL A 294 29.12 41.62 -4.50
CA VAL A 294 28.25 42.78 -4.23
C VAL A 294 26.81 42.38 -3.94
N SER A 295 26.28 42.97 -2.88
CA SER A 295 24.92 42.89 -2.35
C SER A 295 24.15 44.22 -2.52
N GLU A 296 22.88 44.25 -2.04
CA GLU A 296 21.98 45.41 -1.79
C GLU A 296 21.14 45.99 -2.98
N ALA A 297 19.93 46.56 -2.80
CA ALA A 297 19.06 46.67 -1.60
C ALA A 297 17.54 46.88 -1.89
N THR A 298 16.71 46.17 -1.11
CA THR A 298 15.61 46.66 -0.23
C THR A 298 14.47 47.60 -0.70
N GLY A 299 13.25 47.04 -0.80
CA GLY A 299 11.96 47.62 -0.33
C GLY A 299 11.10 48.46 -1.31
N PRO A 300 9.80 48.76 -1.00
CA PRO A 300 8.89 48.17 0.00
C PRO A 300 7.51 47.70 -0.56
N ILE A 301 6.62 47.27 0.34
CA ILE A 301 5.31 46.59 0.09
C ILE A 301 4.15 47.58 -0.18
N PRO A 302 3.14 47.22 -1.01
CA PRO A 302 1.78 47.75 -0.89
C PRO A 302 0.77 46.73 -0.30
N VAL A 303 0.08 47.16 0.76
CA VAL A 303 -1.01 46.42 1.43
C VAL A 303 -2.32 46.56 0.64
N ILE A 304 -3.03 45.45 0.39
CA ILE A 304 -4.38 45.48 -0.19
C ILE A 304 -5.42 45.28 0.92
N ALA A 305 -6.21 46.33 1.19
CA ALA A 305 -7.30 46.33 2.16
C ALA A 305 -8.62 45.77 1.57
N PRO A 306 -9.51 45.18 2.40
CA PRO A 306 -10.78 44.62 1.93
C PRO A 306 -11.84 45.69 1.62
N LYS A 307 -12.63 45.48 0.56
CA LYS A 307 -13.77 46.35 0.19
C LYS A 307 -14.96 46.20 1.16
N PRO A 308 -15.73 47.28 1.43
CA PRO A 308 -16.80 47.29 2.44
C PRO A 308 -18.12 46.66 1.97
N LYS A 309 -18.89 46.13 2.93
CA LYS A 309 -20.28 45.65 2.74
C LYS A 309 -21.21 46.83 2.43
N ARG A 310 -21.98 46.74 1.34
CA ARG A 310 -23.06 47.70 1.04
C ARG A 310 -24.36 47.26 1.73
N ARG A 311 -24.88 48.09 2.64
CA ARG A 311 -26.26 47.99 3.15
C ARG A 311 -27.23 48.32 2.02
N THR A 312 -28.28 47.51 1.84
CA THR A 312 -29.53 47.92 1.19
C THR A 312 -30.65 47.93 2.22
N ALA A 313 -31.54 48.91 2.10
CA ALA A 313 -32.53 49.25 3.13
C ALA A 313 -33.89 48.59 2.86
N LYS A 314 -34.74 48.71 3.88
CA LYS A 314 -36.08 48.13 4.00
C LYS A 314 -37.15 49.04 3.38
N SER A 315 -37.98 48.50 2.50
CA SER A 315 -39.28 49.05 2.03
C SER A 315 -40.11 47.82 1.64
N LYS A 316 -41.09 47.34 2.41
CA LYS A 316 -42.39 47.92 2.78
C LYS A 316 -43.25 48.29 1.56
N GLU A 317 -44.08 47.33 1.14
CA GLU A 317 -45.54 47.39 0.85
C GLU A 317 -46.16 48.67 0.25
N PRO A 318 -47.20 48.55 -0.62
CA PRO A 318 -48.41 47.75 -0.33
C PRO A 318 -48.96 46.87 -1.47
N GLY A 319 -49.88 45.98 -1.10
CA GLY A 319 -50.42 44.93 -1.96
C GLY A 319 -51.57 45.29 -2.90
N ALA A 320 -51.99 44.24 -3.60
CA ALA A 320 -53.33 43.93 -4.09
C ALA A 320 -53.44 42.40 -4.17
#